data_AF-A0ABD5TGY7-F1
#
_entry.id   AF-A0ABD5TGY7-F1
#
_cell.length_a   1.000
_cell.length_b   1.000
_cell.length_c   1.000
_cell.angle_alpha   90.00
_cell.angle_beta   90.00
_cell.angle_gamma   90.00
#
_symmetry.space_group_name_H-M   'P 1'
#
loop_
_entity.id
_entity.type
_entity.pdbx_description
1 polymer ?
#
loop_
_entity_poly.entity_id
_entity_poly.type
_entity_poly.pdbx_seq_one_letter_code
_entity_poly.pdbx_strand_id
1 'polypeptide(L)'
;MTGRLYKPPSHTVEVLGEATSGASTVEDLADSLGCVTRTASNKVHDPAILGLIEREDNELSVSEDARRVVQLKDTSPLENAFRELPGVPQLLDRIEDETMGVEEIGRLVSFETGSNAAADSTFQNYGRVYGEWIDYLELGTYSNGVVAAEEIDEVSETTEPLENPRGPNNPRVPPEKVFEILPLISRVDSREGVLERSAYSDRYAAKILTTCYGLGIAESKRNGPQLTERGKELQQASVGNRKRILRDALLEIPLVQAYCERIPESGFERYEVMEEVSERYLKGWSESTIRTRAKRLHPWLVFTDLVEEQDSGHLERTDALETNELAAP
;
A
#
# COMPACT_ATOMS: atom_id res chain seq x y z
N MET A 1 -25.38 -11.32 -8.32
CA MET A 1 -24.13 -10.73 -7.80
C MET A 1 -22.97 -11.38 -8.53
N THR A 2 -21.85 -10.68 -8.74
CA THR A 2 -20.63 -11.29 -9.28
C THR A 2 -20.03 -12.22 -8.23
N GLY A 3 -19.94 -13.52 -8.51
CA GLY A 3 -19.48 -14.55 -7.57
C GLY A 3 -17.96 -14.60 -7.40
N ARG A 4 -17.31 -13.47 -7.12
CA ARG A 4 -15.84 -13.40 -6.97
C ARG A 4 -15.40 -12.59 -5.78
N LEU A 5 -14.17 -12.81 -5.33
CA LEU A 5 -13.58 -12.04 -4.24
C LEU A 5 -12.88 -10.78 -4.76
N TYR A 6 -12.83 -9.74 -3.94
CA TYR A 6 -12.20 -8.45 -4.26
C TYR A 6 -11.13 -8.02 -3.25
N LYS A 7 -11.01 -8.73 -2.12
CA LYS A 7 -10.17 -8.36 -0.98
C LYS A 7 -9.32 -9.54 -0.50
N PRO A 8 -8.15 -9.25 0.11
CA PRO A 8 -7.35 -10.26 0.81
C PRO A 8 -8.15 -10.92 1.94
N PRO A 9 -7.76 -12.14 2.37
CA PRO A 9 -8.38 -12.86 3.48
C PRO A 9 -8.48 -12.05 4.78
N SER A 10 -7.46 -11.25 5.09
CA SER A 10 -7.42 -10.41 6.30
C SER A 10 -8.63 -9.48 6.42
N HIS A 11 -9.14 -8.96 5.31
CA HIS A 11 -10.34 -8.12 5.31
C HIS A 11 -11.60 -8.92 5.63
N THR A 12 -11.74 -10.13 5.07
CA THR A 12 -12.87 -11.00 5.36
C THR A 12 -12.87 -11.40 6.83
N VAL A 13 -11.72 -11.80 7.37
CA VAL A 13 -11.57 -12.18 8.78
C VAL A 13 -11.89 -11.00 9.72
N GLU A 14 -11.43 -9.79 9.39
CA GLU A 14 -11.76 -8.55 10.12
C GLU A 14 -13.28 -8.32 10.18
N VAL A 15 -13.96 -8.41 9.03
CA VAL A 15 -15.42 -8.21 8.95
C VAL A 15 -16.17 -9.29 9.72
N LEU A 16 -15.77 -10.56 9.61
CA LEU A 16 -16.36 -11.65 10.37
C LEU A 16 -16.17 -11.43 11.87
N GLY A 17 -15.01 -10.94 12.30
CA GLY A 17 -14.70 -10.61 13.69
C GLY A 17 -15.69 -9.61 14.29
N GLU A 18 -15.93 -8.50 13.60
CA GLU A 18 -16.88 -7.48 14.05
C GLU A 18 -18.33 -7.97 14.00
N ALA A 19 -18.73 -8.64 12.92
CA ALA A 19 -20.08 -9.16 12.75
C ALA A 19 -20.42 -10.23 13.82
N THR A 20 -19.49 -11.14 14.11
CA THR A 20 -19.66 -12.15 15.17
C THR A 20 -19.63 -11.54 16.59
N SER A 21 -19.00 -10.37 16.76
CA SER A 21 -18.92 -9.66 18.05
C SER A 21 -20.16 -8.80 18.34
N GLY A 22 -21.09 -8.68 17.40
CA GLY A 22 -22.39 -8.04 17.61
C GLY A 22 -22.76 -6.95 16.60
N ALA A 23 -21.93 -6.66 15.60
CA ALA A 23 -22.31 -5.75 14.53
C ALA A 23 -23.42 -6.40 13.66
N SER A 24 -24.65 -5.97 13.90
CA SER A 24 -25.86 -6.53 13.27
C SER A 24 -26.34 -5.75 12.06
N THR A 25 -25.78 -4.56 11.82
CA THR A 25 -26.08 -3.72 10.66
C THR A 25 -24.80 -3.23 9.98
N VAL A 26 -24.93 -2.75 8.74
CA VAL A 26 -23.83 -2.12 8.01
C VAL A 26 -23.32 -0.85 8.71
N GLU A 27 -24.18 -0.16 9.46
CA GLU A 27 -23.80 1.01 10.26
C GLU A 27 -22.98 0.61 11.48
N ASP A 28 -23.43 -0.38 12.25
CA ASP A 28 -22.68 -0.93 13.39
C ASP A 28 -21.29 -1.39 12.94
N LEU A 29 -21.23 -2.10 11.81
CA LEU A 29 -19.99 -2.58 11.22
C LEU A 29 -19.07 -1.42 10.80
N ALA A 30 -19.63 -0.32 10.30
CA ALA A 30 -18.86 0.85 9.91
C ALA A 30 -18.21 1.54 11.12
N ASP A 31 -18.97 1.67 12.20
CA ASP A 31 -18.51 2.26 13.46
C ASP A 31 -17.41 1.39 14.10
N SER A 32 -17.63 0.07 14.18
CA SER A 32 -16.64 -0.91 14.65
C SER A 32 -15.32 -0.84 13.86
N LEU A 33 -15.41 -0.77 12.53
CA LEU A 33 -14.25 -0.72 11.64
C LEU A 33 -13.65 0.70 11.50
N GLY A 34 -14.22 1.72 12.15
CA GLY A 34 -13.77 3.11 12.06
C GLY A 34 -13.79 3.66 10.63
N CYS A 35 -14.79 3.27 9.83
CA CYS A 35 -14.89 3.65 8.42
C CYS A 35 -16.29 4.17 8.06
N VAL A 36 -16.46 4.68 6.83
CA VAL A 36 -17.77 5.15 6.37
C VAL A 36 -18.67 3.98 5.96
N THR A 37 -19.99 4.11 6.16
CA THR A 37 -21.01 3.07 5.87
C THR A 37 -20.88 2.44 4.49
N ARG A 38 -20.58 3.25 3.46
CA ARG A 38 -20.34 2.75 2.09
C ARG A 38 -19.15 1.81 2.01
N THR A 39 -18.08 2.08 2.76
CA THR A 39 -16.89 1.23 2.79
C THR A 39 -17.17 -0.08 3.53
N ALA A 40 -17.88 -0.04 4.66
CA ALA A 40 -18.34 -1.24 5.37
C ALA A 40 -19.26 -2.09 4.47
N SER A 41 -20.21 -1.45 3.78
CA SER A 41 -21.10 -2.10 2.81
C SER A 41 -20.33 -2.85 1.72
N ASN A 42 -19.24 -2.27 1.20
CA ASN A 42 -18.38 -2.92 0.21
C ASN A 42 -17.53 -4.05 0.82
N LYS A 43 -17.12 -3.93 2.09
CA LYS A 43 -16.33 -4.94 2.80
C LYS A 43 -17.14 -6.21 3.10
N VAL A 44 -18.47 -6.11 3.25
CA VAL A 44 -19.38 -7.26 3.45
C VAL A 44 -19.47 -8.17 2.22
N HIS A 45 -19.12 -7.66 1.03
CA HIS A 45 -19.24 -8.41 -0.22
C HIS A 45 -18.60 -9.80 -0.16
N ASP A 46 -17.32 -9.88 0.23
CA ASP A 46 -16.55 -11.11 0.17
C ASP A 46 -17.00 -12.15 1.21
N PRO A 47 -17.22 -11.80 2.50
CA PRO A 47 -17.89 -12.69 3.45
C PRO A 47 -19.26 -13.20 2.98
N ALA A 48 -20.02 -12.37 2.26
CA ALA A 48 -21.33 -12.76 1.74
C ALA A 48 -21.24 -13.71 0.55
N ILE A 49 -20.29 -13.49 -0.36
CA ILE A 49 -19.99 -14.43 -1.46
C ILE A 49 -19.54 -15.79 -0.93
N LEU A 50 -18.79 -15.82 0.18
CA LEU A 50 -18.37 -17.05 0.85
C LEU A 50 -19.49 -17.69 1.69
N GLY A 51 -20.71 -17.14 1.70
CA GLY A 51 -21.85 -17.68 2.44
C GLY A 51 -21.74 -17.54 3.96
N LEU A 52 -20.82 -16.71 4.46
CA LEU A 52 -20.54 -16.57 5.88
C LEU A 52 -21.39 -15.49 6.55
N ILE A 53 -21.77 -14.47 5.78
CA ILE A 53 -22.69 -13.41 6.18
C ILE A 53 -23.83 -13.36 5.16
N GLU A 54 -25.08 -13.29 5.62
CA GLU A 54 -26.18 -12.89 4.76
C GLU A 54 -26.48 -11.42 5.01
N ARG A 55 -26.84 -10.72 3.94
CA ARG A 55 -27.20 -9.31 3.99
C ARG A 55 -28.56 -9.12 3.35
N GLU A 56 -29.50 -8.61 4.13
CA GLU A 56 -30.80 -8.16 3.67
C GLU A 56 -30.92 -6.67 3.97
N ASP A 57 -30.97 -5.85 2.91
CA ASP A 57 -30.85 -4.38 2.98
C ASP A 57 -29.61 -3.89 3.75
N ASN A 58 -29.79 -3.51 5.02
CA ASN A 58 -28.75 -3.03 5.92
C ASN A 58 -28.51 -3.96 7.11
N GLU A 59 -29.31 -5.00 7.27
CA GLU A 59 -29.17 -6.00 8.33
C GLU A 59 -28.18 -7.08 7.90
N LEU A 60 -27.39 -7.55 8.86
CA LEU A 60 -26.37 -8.56 8.70
C LEU A 60 -26.72 -9.75 9.59
N SER A 61 -26.83 -10.94 8.99
CA SER A 61 -26.91 -12.20 9.73
C SER A 61 -25.61 -12.96 9.55
N VAL A 62 -25.17 -13.63 10.63
CA VAL A 62 -23.89 -14.35 10.66
C VAL A 62 -24.17 -15.84 10.77
N SER A 63 -23.62 -16.62 9.84
CA SER A 63 -23.73 -18.08 9.83
C SER A 63 -23.02 -18.74 11.02
N GLU A 64 -23.34 -20.00 11.32
CA GLU A 64 -22.58 -20.78 12.32
C GLU A 64 -21.13 -21.00 11.87
N ASP A 65 -20.91 -21.17 10.57
CA ASP A 65 -19.57 -21.35 10.00
C ASP A 65 -18.70 -20.09 10.18
N ALA A 66 -19.27 -18.90 10.07
CA ALA A 66 -18.57 -17.65 10.40
C ALA A 66 -18.13 -17.61 11.87
N ARG A 67 -18.97 -18.11 12.79
CA ARG A 67 -18.61 -18.18 14.21
C ARG A 67 -17.49 -19.17 14.46
N ARG A 68 -17.51 -20.33 13.78
CA ARG A 68 -16.41 -21.32 13.85
C ARG A 68 -15.09 -20.71 13.39
N VAL A 69 -15.09 -19.99 12.27
CA VAL A 69 -13.91 -19.29 11.75
C VAL A 69 -13.33 -18.31 12.77
N VAL A 70 -14.17 -17.47 13.37
CA VAL A 70 -13.67 -16.42 14.29
C VAL A 70 -13.30 -16.96 15.66
N GLN A 71 -14.16 -17.77 16.26
CA GLN A 71 -14.04 -18.20 17.66
C GLN A 71 -13.14 -19.41 17.84
N LEU A 72 -13.22 -20.38 16.92
CA LEU A 72 -12.45 -21.62 16.98
C LEU A 72 -11.19 -21.57 16.11
N LYS A 73 -11.02 -20.51 15.31
CA LYS A 73 -9.93 -20.39 14.33
C LYS A 73 -9.90 -21.55 13.33
N ASP A 74 -11.07 -22.13 13.08
CA ASP A 74 -11.27 -23.21 12.11
C ASP A 74 -11.45 -22.61 10.72
N THR A 75 -10.43 -22.74 9.86
CA THR A 75 -10.44 -22.21 8.49
C THR A 75 -11.18 -23.12 7.50
N SER A 76 -11.55 -24.34 7.89
CA SER A 76 -12.21 -25.31 6.99
C SER A 76 -13.46 -24.76 6.30
N PRO A 77 -14.34 -23.97 6.97
CA PRO A 77 -15.49 -23.38 6.29
C PRO A 77 -15.11 -22.36 5.22
N LEU A 78 -14.04 -21.57 5.44
CA LEU A 78 -13.51 -20.65 4.44
C LEU A 78 -12.91 -21.42 3.25
N GLU A 79 -12.14 -22.47 3.54
CA GLU A 79 -11.53 -23.32 2.50
C GLU A 79 -12.61 -23.95 1.61
N ASN A 80 -13.62 -24.58 2.22
CA ASN A 80 -14.73 -25.19 1.48
C ASN A 80 -15.47 -24.16 0.63
N ALA A 81 -15.82 -22.99 1.20
CA ALA A 81 -16.49 -21.94 0.45
C ALA A 81 -15.62 -21.38 -0.70
N PHE A 82 -14.31 -21.25 -0.48
CA PHE A 82 -13.37 -20.77 -1.48
C PHE A 82 -13.23 -21.76 -2.65
N ARG A 83 -13.09 -23.05 -2.37
CA ARG A 83 -13.00 -24.12 -3.39
C ARG A 83 -14.20 -24.16 -4.32
N GLU A 84 -15.39 -23.79 -3.83
CA GLU A 84 -16.63 -23.77 -4.62
C GLU A 84 -16.78 -22.50 -5.50
N LEU A 85 -15.88 -21.50 -5.37
CA LEU A 85 -15.97 -20.29 -6.17
C LEU A 85 -15.66 -20.56 -7.65
N PRO A 86 -16.34 -19.87 -8.58
CA PRO A 86 -16.07 -19.98 -10.02
C PRO A 86 -14.59 -19.76 -10.36
N GLY A 87 -13.99 -20.74 -11.05
CA GLY A 87 -12.59 -20.73 -11.47
C GLY A 87 -11.59 -21.25 -10.44
N VAL A 88 -11.98 -21.44 -9.18
CA VAL A 88 -11.07 -21.99 -8.15
C VAL A 88 -10.76 -23.46 -8.37
N PRO A 89 -11.73 -24.36 -8.69
CA PRO A 89 -11.40 -25.75 -8.96
C PRO A 89 -10.39 -25.91 -10.10
N GLN A 90 -10.59 -25.19 -11.20
CA GLN A 90 -9.70 -25.21 -12.36
C GLN A 90 -8.34 -24.61 -12.05
N LEU A 91 -8.31 -23.58 -11.21
CA LEU A 91 -7.05 -22.99 -10.76
C LEU A 91 -6.26 -23.99 -9.91
N LEU A 92 -6.92 -24.64 -8.94
CA LEU A 92 -6.25 -25.56 -8.02
C LEU A 92 -5.71 -26.78 -8.76
N ASP A 93 -6.49 -27.33 -9.70
CA ASP A 93 -6.07 -28.42 -10.59
C ASP A 93 -4.83 -28.04 -11.42
N ARG A 94 -4.76 -26.79 -11.91
CA ARG A 94 -3.60 -26.35 -12.71
C ARG A 94 -2.35 -26.11 -11.87
N ILE A 95 -2.47 -25.57 -10.66
CA ILE A 95 -1.29 -25.33 -9.82
C ILE A 95 -0.66 -26.60 -9.26
N GLU A 96 -1.36 -27.74 -9.31
CA GLU A 96 -0.82 -29.07 -8.97
C GLU A 96 0.28 -29.51 -9.95
N ASP A 97 0.16 -29.14 -11.23
CA ASP A 97 1.07 -29.57 -12.30
C ASP A 97 2.04 -28.47 -12.76
N GLU A 98 1.66 -27.19 -12.66
CA GLU A 98 2.45 -26.06 -13.16
C GLU A 98 2.35 -24.81 -12.26
N THR A 99 3.31 -23.90 -12.35
CA THR A 99 3.18 -22.60 -11.66
C THR A 99 2.33 -21.65 -12.48
N MET A 100 1.51 -20.83 -11.81
CA MET A 100 0.62 -19.88 -12.47
C MET A 100 0.92 -18.44 -12.06
N GLY A 101 1.01 -17.53 -13.05
CA GLY A 101 1.13 -16.10 -12.80
C GLY A 101 -0.21 -15.44 -12.43
N VAL A 102 -0.18 -14.38 -11.63
CA VAL A 102 -1.38 -13.65 -11.18
C VAL A 102 -2.21 -13.08 -12.33
N GLU A 103 -1.60 -12.73 -13.47
CA GLU A 103 -2.37 -12.30 -14.63
C GLU A 103 -3.21 -13.46 -15.20
N GLU A 104 -2.62 -14.65 -15.31
CA GLU A 104 -3.28 -15.85 -15.82
C GLU A 104 -4.43 -16.28 -14.91
N ILE A 105 -4.17 -16.33 -13.60
CA ILE A 105 -5.20 -16.56 -12.58
C ILE A 105 -6.33 -15.54 -12.74
N GLY A 106 -5.97 -14.26 -12.88
CA GLY A 106 -6.95 -13.18 -13.03
C GLY A 106 -7.81 -13.30 -14.27
N ARG A 107 -7.24 -13.75 -15.39
CA ARG A 107 -7.96 -14.02 -16.64
C ARG A 107 -8.92 -15.20 -16.47
N LEU A 108 -8.49 -16.28 -15.83
CA LEU A 108 -9.33 -17.44 -15.52
C LEU A 108 -10.53 -17.05 -14.66
N VAL A 109 -10.29 -16.40 -13.51
CA VAL A 109 -11.36 -15.92 -12.62
C VAL A 109 -12.28 -14.93 -13.35
N SER A 110 -11.73 -14.03 -14.16
CA SER A 110 -12.52 -13.09 -14.93
C SER A 110 -13.46 -13.79 -15.92
N PHE A 111 -12.96 -14.82 -16.60
CA PHE A 111 -13.73 -15.62 -17.55
C PHE A 111 -14.86 -16.38 -16.84
N GLU A 112 -14.54 -17.13 -15.79
CA GLU A 112 -15.50 -17.98 -15.06
C GLU A 112 -16.57 -17.18 -14.32
N THR A 113 -16.27 -15.93 -13.96
CA THR A 113 -17.21 -15.04 -13.25
C THR A 113 -18.02 -14.14 -14.20
N GLY A 114 -17.85 -14.28 -15.52
CA GLY A 114 -18.54 -13.47 -16.52
C GLY A 114 -18.19 -11.98 -16.44
N SER A 115 -16.97 -11.67 -16.01
CA SER A 115 -16.49 -10.30 -15.85
C SER A 115 -16.18 -9.66 -17.21
N ASN A 116 -16.66 -8.43 -17.42
CA ASN A 116 -16.29 -7.61 -18.59
C ASN A 116 -14.94 -6.90 -18.41
N ALA A 117 -14.02 -7.47 -17.62
CA ALA A 117 -12.69 -6.89 -17.46
C ALA A 117 -11.90 -7.04 -18.78
N ALA A 118 -11.22 -5.97 -19.17
CA ALA A 118 -10.45 -5.92 -20.43
C ALA A 118 -9.04 -5.35 -20.24
N ALA A 119 -8.69 -4.90 -19.03
CA ALA A 119 -7.40 -4.31 -18.72
C ALA A 119 -6.53 -5.30 -17.93
N ASP A 120 -5.27 -5.43 -18.30
CA ASP A 120 -4.34 -6.39 -17.70
C ASP A 120 -4.13 -6.14 -16.20
N SER A 121 -4.07 -4.87 -15.80
CA SER A 121 -4.02 -4.48 -14.39
C SER A 121 -5.25 -4.92 -13.58
N THR A 122 -6.39 -5.16 -14.22
CA THR A 122 -7.59 -5.71 -13.57
C THR A 122 -7.44 -7.21 -13.35
N PHE A 123 -6.91 -7.95 -14.32
CA PHE A 123 -6.61 -9.38 -14.17
C PHE A 123 -5.57 -9.60 -13.07
N GLN A 124 -4.45 -8.88 -13.11
CA GLN A 124 -3.42 -8.97 -12.07
C GLN A 124 -3.98 -8.72 -10.66
N ASN A 125 -4.91 -7.78 -10.51
CA ASN A 125 -5.57 -7.54 -9.21
C ASN A 125 -6.44 -8.71 -8.78
N TYR A 126 -7.21 -9.32 -9.69
CA TYR A 126 -7.99 -10.51 -9.37
C TYR A 126 -7.08 -11.67 -8.98
N GLY A 127 -6.03 -11.93 -9.75
CA GLY A 127 -5.13 -13.03 -9.43
C GLY A 127 -4.32 -12.84 -8.17
N ARG A 128 -3.90 -11.61 -7.83
CA ARG A 128 -3.29 -11.35 -6.52
C ARG A 128 -4.24 -11.70 -5.38
N VAL A 129 -5.51 -11.28 -5.47
CA VAL A 129 -6.50 -11.60 -4.42
C VAL A 129 -6.62 -13.11 -4.27
N TYR A 130 -6.76 -13.85 -5.38
CA TYR A 130 -6.90 -15.30 -5.31
C TYR A 130 -5.61 -15.99 -4.83
N GLY A 131 -4.43 -15.51 -5.22
CA GLY A 131 -3.13 -15.95 -4.69
C GLY A 131 -3.05 -15.80 -3.17
N GLU A 132 -3.40 -14.62 -2.65
CA GLU A 132 -3.45 -14.37 -1.20
C GLU A 132 -4.43 -15.30 -0.45
N TRP A 133 -5.54 -15.68 -1.09
CA TRP A 133 -6.49 -16.65 -0.53
C TRP A 133 -5.98 -18.09 -0.53
N ILE A 134 -5.30 -18.50 -1.60
CA ILE A 134 -4.70 -19.85 -1.72
C ILE A 134 -3.63 -20.04 -0.65
N ASP A 135 -2.76 -19.05 -0.48
CA ASP A 135 -1.68 -19.05 0.51
C ASP A 135 -2.23 -19.04 1.96
N TYR A 136 -3.21 -18.18 2.24
CA TYR A 136 -3.84 -18.11 3.55
C TYR A 136 -4.57 -19.41 3.96
N LEU A 137 -5.13 -20.14 2.99
CA LEU A 137 -5.85 -21.38 3.22
C LEU A 137 -4.95 -22.63 3.11
N GLU A 138 -3.63 -22.44 2.96
CA GLU A 138 -2.66 -23.54 2.83
C GLU A 138 -2.99 -24.47 1.64
N LEU A 139 -3.57 -23.91 0.56
CA LEU A 139 -3.93 -24.63 -0.67
C LEU A 139 -2.83 -24.62 -1.73
N GLY A 140 -1.75 -23.90 -1.46
CA GLY A 140 -0.59 -23.66 -2.32
C GLY A 140 0.17 -22.45 -1.77
N THR A 141 1.32 -22.12 -2.35
CA THR A 141 2.13 -20.98 -1.95
C THR A 141 1.97 -19.83 -2.94
N TYR A 142 1.75 -18.61 -2.44
CA TYR A 142 1.73 -17.40 -3.25
C TYR A 142 2.93 -16.52 -2.94
N SER A 143 3.80 -16.31 -3.93
CA SER A 143 4.96 -15.42 -3.79
C SER A 143 5.29 -14.76 -5.12
N ASN A 144 5.70 -13.48 -5.07
CA ASN A 144 6.20 -12.73 -6.22
C ASN A 144 5.29 -12.78 -7.47
N GLY A 145 3.97 -12.75 -7.28
CA GLY A 145 3.02 -12.77 -8.41
C GLY A 145 2.84 -14.15 -9.05
N VAL A 146 3.31 -15.22 -8.41
CA VAL A 146 3.21 -16.61 -8.85
C VAL A 146 2.57 -17.47 -7.77
N VAL A 147 1.76 -18.45 -8.18
CA VAL A 147 1.16 -19.46 -7.32
C VAL A 147 1.63 -20.85 -7.76
N ALA A 148 1.95 -21.71 -6.79
CA ALA A 148 2.34 -23.12 -7.00
C ALA A 148 1.74 -24.02 -5.90
N ALA A 149 1.60 -25.32 -6.15
CA ALA A 149 1.13 -26.28 -5.13
C ALA A 149 2.16 -26.55 -4.01
N GLU A 150 3.46 -26.55 -4.33
CA GLU A 150 4.54 -26.71 -3.35
C GLU A 150 5.21 -25.35 -3.02
N GLU A 151 6.03 -25.33 -1.96
CA GLU A 151 6.82 -24.14 -1.61
C GLU A 151 7.61 -23.69 -2.85
N ILE A 152 7.37 -22.44 -3.25
CA ILE A 152 8.12 -21.81 -4.34
C ILE A 152 9.55 -21.66 -3.84
N ASP A 153 10.47 -22.50 -4.35
CA ASP A 153 11.91 -22.44 -4.07
C ASP A 153 12.34 -20.98 -3.94
N GLU A 154 12.75 -20.61 -2.73
CA GLU A 154 12.98 -19.23 -2.35
C GLU A 154 13.95 -18.55 -3.34
N VAL A 155 13.40 -17.65 -4.15
CA VAL A 155 14.22 -16.59 -4.72
C VAL A 155 14.54 -15.62 -3.59
N SER A 156 15.64 -15.94 -2.88
CA SER A 156 16.36 -15.14 -1.90
C SER A 156 15.48 -14.37 -0.90
N GLU A 157 15.46 -14.85 0.35
CA GLU A 157 15.33 -14.00 1.54
C GLU A 157 16.38 -12.87 1.49
N THR A 158 16.11 -11.75 0.83
CA THR A 158 16.88 -10.51 1.02
C THR A 158 16.00 -9.29 0.81
N THR A 159 15.09 -9.02 1.75
CA THR A 159 15.05 -7.76 2.52
C THR A 159 13.75 -7.66 3.32
N GLU A 160 13.85 -7.25 4.58
CA GLU A 160 12.70 -6.78 5.37
C GLU A 160 11.93 -5.71 4.57
N PRO A 161 10.60 -5.57 4.75
CA PRO A 161 9.85 -4.50 4.09
C PRO A 161 10.53 -3.15 4.35
N LEU A 162 10.67 -2.34 3.29
CA LEU A 162 11.31 -1.01 3.36
C LEU A 162 10.49 -0.04 4.20
N GLU A 163 10.47 -0.23 5.52
CA GLU A 163 9.73 0.52 6.52
C GLU A 163 10.52 1.74 6.99
N ASN A 164 9.85 2.89 7.07
CA ASN A 164 10.38 4.10 7.66
C ASN A 164 9.92 4.18 9.11
N PRO A 165 10.82 4.05 10.11
CA PRO A 165 10.44 4.06 11.52
C PRO A 165 9.85 5.42 11.98
N ARG A 166 9.98 6.48 11.17
CA ARG A 166 9.51 7.84 11.48
C ARG A 166 8.18 8.19 10.82
N GLY A 167 7.62 7.32 9.97
CA GLY A 167 6.34 7.58 9.32
C GLY A 167 6.22 6.94 7.93
N PRO A 168 5.59 7.61 6.94
CA PRO A 168 5.38 7.00 5.64
C PRO A 168 6.71 6.80 4.90
N ASN A 169 6.85 5.63 4.25
CA ASN A 169 8.02 5.27 3.44
C ASN A 169 8.09 6.02 2.10
N ASN A 170 7.17 6.95 1.85
CA ASN A 170 7.17 7.79 0.66
C ASN A 170 6.52 9.14 0.99
N PRO A 171 7.16 10.28 0.66
CA PRO A 171 6.51 11.58 0.78
C PRO A 171 5.16 11.62 0.04
N ARG A 172 4.12 12.12 0.72
CA ARG A 172 2.73 12.08 0.21
C ARG A 172 2.31 13.37 -0.50
N VAL A 173 3.15 14.41 -0.44
CA VAL A 173 2.93 15.74 -1.01
C VAL A 173 4.24 16.26 -1.63
N PRO A 174 4.19 17.21 -2.57
CA PRO A 174 5.39 17.87 -3.12
C PRO A 174 6.19 18.70 -2.08
N PRO A 175 7.48 18.97 -2.32
CA PRO A 175 8.35 19.75 -1.42
C PRO A 175 7.78 21.11 -1.02
N GLU A 176 7.13 21.81 -1.95
CA GLU A 176 6.57 23.16 -1.73
C GLU A 176 5.60 23.17 -0.55
N LYS A 177 4.83 22.09 -0.41
CA LYS A 177 3.79 21.96 0.62
C LYS A 177 4.38 21.81 2.03
N VAL A 178 5.59 21.29 2.15
CA VAL A 178 6.31 21.26 3.43
C VAL A 178 6.70 22.70 3.82
N PHE A 179 7.25 23.49 2.90
CA PHE A 179 7.64 24.86 3.19
C PHE A 179 6.45 25.74 3.60
N GLU A 180 5.29 25.54 2.98
CA GLU A 180 4.08 26.29 3.30
C GLU A 180 3.57 26.01 4.72
N ILE A 181 3.74 24.79 5.24
CA ILE A 181 3.22 24.42 6.58
C ILE A 181 4.23 24.65 7.71
N LEU A 182 5.53 24.68 7.42
CA LEU A 182 6.60 24.86 8.43
C LEU A 182 6.35 26.05 9.38
N PRO A 183 5.99 27.26 8.90
CA PRO A 183 5.72 28.38 9.79
C PRO A 183 4.53 28.15 10.72
N LEU A 184 3.54 27.36 10.29
CA LEU A 184 2.38 27.03 11.12
C LEU A 184 2.76 26.04 12.22
N ILE A 185 3.52 24.99 11.91
CA ILE A 185 3.97 24.01 12.92
C ILE A 185 4.78 24.72 14.02
N SER A 186 5.58 25.74 13.68
CA SER A 186 6.34 26.51 14.68
C SER A 186 5.49 27.40 15.62
N ARG A 187 4.21 27.62 15.32
CA ARG A 187 3.34 28.63 15.98
C ARG A 187 2.11 28.04 16.65
N VAL A 188 1.84 26.75 16.46
CA VAL A 188 0.62 26.12 16.93
C VAL A 188 0.99 24.91 17.79
N ASP A 189 0.40 24.84 18.97
CA ASP A 189 0.77 23.84 19.96
C ASP A 189 0.03 22.51 19.77
N SER A 190 -0.92 22.41 18.84
CA SER A 190 -1.77 21.22 18.62
C SER A 190 -1.90 20.83 17.15
N ARG A 191 -2.24 19.56 16.90
CA ARG A 191 -2.52 19.06 15.55
C ARG A 191 -3.73 19.76 14.96
N GLU A 192 -4.80 19.84 15.73
CA GLU A 192 -6.08 20.47 15.36
C GLU A 192 -5.86 21.92 14.98
N GLY A 193 -5.03 22.65 15.74
CA GLY A 193 -4.70 24.02 15.42
C GLY A 193 -3.89 24.18 14.13
N VAL A 194 -3.08 23.19 13.75
CA VAL A 194 -2.45 23.18 12.41
C VAL A 194 -3.49 22.92 11.32
N LEU A 195 -4.44 22.00 11.53
CA LEU A 195 -5.50 21.70 10.55
C LEU A 195 -6.38 22.94 10.32
N GLU A 196 -6.89 23.53 11.39
CA GLU A 196 -7.80 24.69 11.37
C GLU A 196 -7.18 25.94 10.74
N ARG A 197 -5.87 26.17 10.97
CA ARG A 197 -5.17 27.37 10.48
C ARG A 197 -4.50 27.17 9.13
N SER A 198 -4.48 25.94 8.62
CA SER A 198 -3.98 25.67 7.29
C SER A 198 -5.00 26.08 6.24
N ALA A 199 -4.53 26.48 5.05
CA ALA A 199 -5.41 26.70 3.89
C ALA A 199 -5.86 25.37 3.23
N TYR A 200 -5.59 24.24 3.87
CA TYR A 200 -5.79 22.90 3.33
C TYR A 200 -6.98 22.21 3.99
N SER A 201 -7.60 21.27 3.27
CA SER A 201 -8.53 20.35 3.92
C SER A 201 -7.80 19.52 4.97
N ASP A 202 -8.49 19.13 6.04
CA ASP A 202 -7.91 18.32 7.14
C ASP A 202 -7.18 17.10 6.62
N ARG A 203 -7.77 16.41 5.62
CA ARG A 203 -7.17 15.25 4.98
C ARG A 203 -5.85 15.59 4.27
N TYR A 204 -5.76 16.73 3.61
CA TYR A 204 -4.55 17.14 2.90
C TYR A 204 -3.50 17.67 3.88
N ALA A 205 -3.87 18.48 4.86
CA ALA A 205 -2.99 18.93 5.94
C ALA A 205 -2.39 17.74 6.72
N ALA A 206 -3.20 16.71 7.00
CA ALA A 206 -2.72 15.47 7.60
C ALA A 206 -1.64 14.77 6.73
N LYS A 207 -1.77 14.77 5.39
CA LYS A 207 -0.74 14.22 4.50
C LYS A 207 0.56 15.01 4.57
N ILE A 208 0.48 16.34 4.63
CA ILE A 208 1.66 17.20 4.78
C ILE A 208 2.35 16.88 6.11
N LEU A 209 1.61 16.85 7.23
CA LEU A 209 2.16 16.49 8.54
C LEU A 209 2.84 15.12 8.55
N THR A 210 2.19 14.09 8.01
CA THR A 210 2.82 12.76 7.92
C THR A 210 4.08 12.76 7.06
N THR A 211 4.15 13.61 6.03
CA THR A 211 5.37 13.76 5.21
C THR A 211 6.48 14.44 6.02
N CYS A 212 6.16 15.49 6.79
CA CYS A 212 7.12 16.12 7.70
C CYS A 212 7.66 15.14 8.76
N TYR A 213 6.81 14.24 9.27
CA TYR A 213 7.24 13.19 10.21
C TYR A 213 8.18 12.18 9.54
N GLY A 214 7.81 11.68 8.36
CA GLY A 214 8.64 10.74 7.60
C GLY A 214 10.02 11.28 7.24
N LEU A 215 10.15 12.60 7.04
CA LEU A 215 11.43 13.29 6.76
C LEU A 215 12.19 13.71 8.03
N GLY A 216 11.65 13.47 9.22
CA GLY A 216 12.23 13.93 10.48
C GLY A 216 12.28 15.46 10.62
N ILE A 217 11.41 16.18 9.90
CA ILE A 217 11.27 17.65 9.96
C ILE A 217 10.43 18.06 11.17
N ALA A 218 9.42 17.25 11.48
CA ALA A 218 8.59 17.41 12.64
C ALA A 218 8.43 16.06 13.34
N GLU A 219 7.98 16.08 14.58
CA GLU A 219 7.63 14.90 15.35
C GLU A 219 6.24 15.04 15.98
N SER A 220 5.54 13.93 16.11
CA SER A 220 4.25 13.88 16.80
C SER A 220 4.50 13.74 18.31
N LYS A 221 4.32 14.82 19.07
CA LYS A 221 4.36 14.77 20.54
C LYS A 221 2.95 14.73 21.12
N ARG A 222 2.85 14.41 22.42
CA ARG A 222 1.58 14.37 23.17
C ARG A 222 0.76 15.66 23.05
N ASN A 223 1.42 16.81 22.96
CA ASN A 223 0.75 18.10 22.90
C ASN A 223 0.39 18.51 21.46
N GLY A 224 1.10 18.00 20.45
CA GLY A 224 0.93 18.38 19.06
C GLY A 224 2.18 18.14 18.22
N PRO A 225 2.16 18.52 16.93
CA PRO A 225 3.34 18.49 16.08
C PRO A 225 4.38 19.50 16.57
N GLN A 226 5.65 19.09 16.65
CA GLN A 226 6.77 19.98 16.97
C GLN A 226 7.86 19.89 15.92
N LEU A 227 8.49 21.02 15.58
CA LEU A 227 9.66 21.02 14.70
C LEU A 227 10.85 20.38 15.41
N THR A 228 11.53 19.47 14.71
CA THR A 228 12.84 18.97 15.11
C THR A 228 13.92 20.03 14.84
N GLU A 229 15.16 19.79 15.26
CA GLU A 229 16.29 20.66 14.88
C GLU A 229 16.43 20.79 13.36
N ARG A 230 16.26 19.69 12.63
CA ARG A 230 16.21 19.69 11.16
C ARG A 230 15.10 20.59 10.63
N GLY A 231 13.91 20.55 11.22
CA GLY A 231 12.80 21.41 10.80
C GLY A 231 13.06 22.90 11.04
N LYS A 232 13.71 23.24 12.17
CA LYS A 232 14.11 24.62 12.49
C LYS A 232 15.17 25.13 11.53
N GLU A 233 16.19 24.32 11.25
CA GLU A 233 17.25 24.64 10.27
C GLU A 233 16.62 24.87 8.89
N LEU A 234 15.76 23.96 8.44
CA LEU A 234 15.08 24.04 7.14
C LEU A 234 14.26 25.34 6.99
N GLN A 235 13.59 25.77 8.07
CA GLN A 235 12.79 27.00 8.08
C GLN A 235 13.66 28.24 7.85
N GLN A 236 14.86 28.28 8.44
CA GLN A 236 15.77 29.43 8.41
C GLN A 236 16.78 29.41 7.25
N ALA A 237 16.95 28.25 6.61
CA ALA A 237 17.93 28.04 5.56
C ALA A 237 17.65 28.82 4.26
N SER A 238 18.73 29.17 3.54
CA SER A 238 18.67 29.63 2.15
C SER A 238 18.19 28.52 1.22
N VAL A 239 17.79 28.87 -0.02
CA VAL A 239 17.26 27.89 -1.00
C VAL A 239 18.23 26.72 -1.24
N GLY A 240 19.52 26.99 -1.47
CA GLY A 240 20.53 25.94 -1.67
C GLY A 240 20.69 25.03 -0.46
N ASN A 241 20.69 25.60 0.75
CA ASN A 241 20.77 24.82 1.99
C ASN A 241 19.50 23.99 2.23
N ARG A 242 18.32 24.49 1.85
CA ARG A 242 17.06 23.72 1.92
C ARG A 242 17.09 22.48 1.04
N LYS A 243 17.63 22.59 -0.19
CA LYS A 243 17.81 21.44 -1.08
C LYS A 243 18.69 20.37 -0.44
N ARG A 244 19.84 20.76 0.11
CA ARG A 244 20.76 19.85 0.82
C ARG A 244 20.08 19.17 2.01
N ILE A 245 19.47 19.94 2.92
CA ILE A 245 18.79 19.39 4.11
C ILE A 245 17.70 18.38 3.72
N LEU A 246 16.91 18.70 2.69
CA LEU A 246 15.86 17.79 2.22
C LEU A 246 16.42 16.59 1.47
N ARG A 247 17.54 16.71 0.75
CA ARG A 247 18.24 15.58 0.13
C ARG A 247 18.68 14.58 1.19
N ASP A 248 19.38 15.06 2.21
CA ASP A 248 19.87 14.24 3.32
C ASP A 248 18.70 13.55 4.03
N ALA A 249 17.61 14.29 4.29
CA ALA A 249 16.40 13.73 4.90
C ALA A 249 15.67 12.71 4.01
N LEU A 250 15.66 12.92 2.69
CA LEU A 250 15.00 12.03 1.74
C LEU A 250 15.77 10.72 1.61
N LEU A 251 17.10 10.77 1.59
CA LEU A 251 17.98 9.61 1.55
C LEU A 251 18.00 8.80 2.86
N GLU A 252 17.41 9.30 3.96
CA GLU A 252 17.16 8.48 5.15
C GLU A 252 15.90 7.59 5.02
N ILE A 253 15.10 7.76 3.97
CA ILE A 253 13.92 6.94 3.72
C ILE A 253 14.36 5.69 2.94
N PRO A 254 14.14 4.46 3.46
CA PRO A 254 14.64 3.23 2.81
C PRO A 254 14.16 3.03 1.37
N LEU A 255 12.91 3.41 1.08
CA LEU A 255 12.40 3.35 -0.29
C LEU A 255 13.14 4.29 -1.26
N VAL A 256 13.55 5.46 -0.77
CA VAL A 256 14.28 6.43 -1.59
C VAL A 256 15.69 5.90 -1.84
N GLN A 257 16.35 5.34 -0.83
CA GLN A 257 17.66 4.70 -1.00
C GLN A 257 17.58 3.60 -2.05
N ALA A 258 16.64 2.65 -1.90
CA ALA A 258 16.46 1.56 -2.85
C ALA A 258 16.19 2.06 -4.28
N TYR A 259 15.41 3.15 -4.42
CA TYR A 259 15.18 3.79 -5.72
C TYR A 259 16.44 4.40 -6.29
N CYS A 260 17.17 5.19 -5.49
CA CYS A 260 18.39 5.86 -5.92
C CYS A 260 19.51 4.90 -6.30
N GLU A 261 19.66 3.78 -5.57
CA GLU A 261 20.62 2.71 -5.88
C GLU A 261 20.36 2.03 -7.24
N ARG A 262 19.18 2.23 -7.81
CA ARG A 262 18.76 1.66 -9.10
C ARG A 262 18.63 2.65 -10.23
N ILE A 263 18.95 3.91 -9.98
CA ILE A 263 19.03 4.89 -11.05
C ILE A 263 20.24 4.52 -11.93
N PRO A 264 20.04 4.21 -13.23
CA PRO A 264 21.15 3.94 -14.14
C PRO A 264 21.95 5.22 -14.42
N GLU A 265 23.19 5.06 -14.89
CA GLU A 265 24.05 6.19 -15.29
C GLU A 265 23.52 6.92 -16.52
N SER A 266 22.74 6.24 -17.38
CA SER A 266 22.07 6.81 -18.54
C SER A 266 20.68 7.36 -18.21
N GLY A 267 20.09 8.12 -19.14
CA GLY A 267 18.70 8.54 -19.03
C GLY A 267 17.73 7.37 -18.80
N PHE A 268 16.70 7.59 -17.97
CA PHE A 268 15.76 6.56 -17.53
C PHE A 268 14.33 7.09 -17.36
N GLU A 269 13.35 6.18 -17.36
CA GLU A 269 11.98 6.51 -16.98
C GLU A 269 11.74 6.26 -15.48
N ARG A 270 11.07 7.21 -14.83
CA ARG A 270 10.78 7.13 -13.38
C ARG A 270 9.95 5.91 -12.94
N TYR A 271 9.22 5.30 -13.87
CA TYR A 271 8.36 4.16 -13.55
C TYR A 271 9.15 2.85 -13.56
N GLU A 272 10.09 2.70 -14.49
CA GLU A 272 10.94 1.52 -14.64
C GLU A 272 11.78 1.29 -13.37
N VAL A 273 12.44 2.33 -12.86
CA VAL A 273 13.23 2.22 -11.62
C VAL A 273 12.35 1.85 -10.42
N MET A 274 11.12 2.37 -10.33
CA MET A 274 10.21 2.04 -9.24
C MET A 274 9.65 0.61 -9.35
N GLU A 275 9.54 0.08 -10.58
CA GLU A 275 9.17 -1.31 -10.85
C GLU A 275 10.25 -2.27 -10.35
N GLU A 276 11.52 -2.01 -10.67
CA GLU A 276 12.65 -2.81 -10.17
C GLU A 276 12.74 -2.83 -8.63
N VAL A 277 12.51 -1.67 -7.99
CA VAL A 277 12.48 -1.57 -6.53
C VAL A 277 11.32 -2.39 -5.95
N SER A 278 10.17 -2.31 -6.59
CA SER A 278 8.95 -3.03 -6.21
C SER A 278 9.13 -4.54 -6.30
N GLU A 279 9.72 -5.02 -7.39
CA GLU A 279 10.00 -6.44 -7.63
C GLU A 279 10.97 -6.99 -6.59
N ARG A 280 12.02 -6.24 -6.26
CA ARG A 280 13.11 -6.77 -5.43
C ARG A 280 12.89 -6.69 -3.93
N TYR A 281 12.30 -5.60 -3.44
CA TYR A 281 12.25 -5.33 -1.98
C TYR A 281 10.87 -5.55 -1.38
N LEU A 282 9.82 -5.66 -2.19
CA LEU A 282 8.44 -5.46 -1.73
C LEU A 282 7.44 -6.46 -2.33
N LYS A 283 7.95 -7.59 -2.85
CA LYS A 283 7.17 -8.71 -3.40
C LYS A 283 6.19 -8.33 -4.52
N GLY A 284 6.48 -7.22 -5.23
CA GLY A 284 5.68 -6.73 -6.35
C GLY A 284 4.47 -5.88 -5.94
N TRP A 285 4.55 -4.56 -6.16
CA TRP A 285 3.43 -3.63 -6.10
C TRP A 285 2.58 -3.66 -7.37
N SER A 286 1.30 -3.31 -7.24
CA SER A 286 0.48 -3.05 -8.43
C SER A 286 1.06 -1.90 -9.25
N GLU A 287 0.87 -1.93 -10.57
CA GLU A 287 1.23 -0.85 -11.49
C GLU A 287 0.71 0.52 -11.01
N SER A 288 -0.52 0.57 -10.48
CA SER A 288 -1.12 1.78 -9.91
C SER A 288 -0.35 2.32 -8.70
N THR A 289 0.21 1.44 -7.87
CA THR A 289 1.03 1.78 -6.70
C THR A 289 2.40 2.24 -7.15
N ILE A 290 3.04 1.54 -8.10
CA ILE A 290 4.30 1.94 -8.74
C ILE A 290 4.15 3.35 -9.33
N ARG A 291 3.16 3.57 -10.19
CA ARG A 291 2.88 4.88 -10.80
C ARG A 291 2.62 5.96 -9.75
N THR A 292 1.83 5.66 -8.71
CA THR A 292 1.55 6.62 -7.63
C THR A 292 2.80 7.00 -6.86
N ARG A 293 3.65 6.01 -6.55
CA ARG A 293 4.85 6.23 -5.74
C ARG A 293 5.93 6.95 -6.53
N ALA A 294 6.19 6.54 -7.77
CA ALA A 294 7.09 7.22 -8.70
C ALA A 294 6.66 8.66 -8.95
N LYS A 295 5.37 8.91 -9.22
CA LYS A 295 4.84 10.26 -9.43
C LYS A 295 4.99 11.17 -8.21
N ARG A 296 4.87 10.62 -6.99
CA ARG A 296 5.06 11.37 -5.75
C ARG A 296 6.53 11.65 -5.46
N LEU A 297 7.42 10.69 -5.76
CA LEU A 297 8.84 10.80 -5.49
C LEU A 297 9.54 11.75 -6.48
N HIS A 298 9.13 11.73 -7.74
CA HIS A 298 9.71 12.57 -8.80
C HIS A 298 9.92 14.06 -8.45
N PRO A 299 8.92 14.83 -7.97
CA PRO A 299 9.15 16.24 -7.61
C PRO A 299 10.16 16.42 -6.47
N TRP A 300 10.33 15.41 -5.59
CA TRP A 300 11.35 15.46 -4.55
C TRP A 300 12.75 15.24 -5.10
N LEU A 301 12.92 14.25 -5.99
CA LEU A 301 14.21 13.98 -6.62
C LEU A 301 14.70 15.18 -7.42
N VAL A 302 13.79 15.81 -8.20
CA VAL A 302 14.11 17.02 -8.98
C VAL A 302 14.42 18.20 -8.05
N PHE A 303 13.58 18.46 -7.03
CA PHE A 303 13.82 19.58 -6.12
C PHE A 303 15.15 19.46 -5.36
N THR A 304 15.52 18.24 -4.96
CA THR A 304 16.75 17.95 -4.22
C THR A 304 17.97 17.80 -5.12
N ASP A 305 17.83 18.06 -6.42
CA ASP A 305 18.86 17.88 -7.45
C ASP A 305 19.47 16.47 -7.42
N LEU A 306 18.72 15.43 -7.06
CA LEU A 306 19.16 14.02 -7.16
C LEU A 306 19.02 13.48 -8.58
N VAL A 307 18.07 14.07 -9.33
CA VAL A 307 17.84 13.80 -10.74
C VAL A 307 17.52 15.12 -11.45
N GLU A 308 17.80 15.20 -12.74
CA GLU A 308 17.36 16.28 -13.60
C GLU A 308 16.32 15.77 -14.60
N GLU A 309 15.32 16.61 -14.91
CA GLU A 309 14.30 16.28 -15.91
C GLU A 309 14.77 16.77 -17.28
N GLN A 310 14.91 15.82 -18.21
CA GLN A 310 15.18 16.08 -19.61
C GLN A 310 13.86 16.27 -20.38
N ASP A 311 13.95 16.61 -21.67
CA ASP A 311 12.77 16.69 -22.54
C ASP A 311 11.97 15.37 -22.51
N SER A 312 10.64 15.47 -22.43
CA SER A 312 9.70 14.33 -22.51
C SER A 312 9.72 13.29 -21.37
N GLY A 313 9.98 13.71 -20.14
CA GLY A 313 9.75 12.87 -18.94
C GLY A 313 10.81 11.80 -18.68
N HIS A 314 11.92 11.85 -19.42
CA HIS A 314 13.15 11.14 -19.13
C HIS A 314 13.93 11.88 -18.04
N LEU A 315 14.54 11.12 -17.13
CA LEU A 315 15.35 11.63 -16.03
C LEU A 315 16.81 11.24 -16.21
N GLU A 316 17.72 12.07 -15.73
CA GLU A 316 19.15 11.73 -15.61
C GLU A 316 19.63 11.90 -14.18
N ARG A 317 20.56 11.02 -13.77
CA ARG A 317 21.25 11.10 -12.48
C ARG A 317 22.13 12.35 -12.44
N THR A 318 22.24 12.97 -11.28
CA THR A 318 23.19 14.08 -11.04
C THR A 318 24.36 13.64 -10.15
N ASP A 319 25.45 14.42 -10.15
CA ASP A 319 26.61 14.25 -9.27
C ASP A 319 26.25 14.31 -7.77
N ALA A 320 25.11 14.93 -7.43
CA ALA A 320 24.64 15.01 -6.05
C ALA A 320 24.28 13.64 -5.46
N LEU A 321 24.03 12.63 -6.31
CA LEU A 321 23.81 11.26 -5.87
C LEU A 321 25.13 10.52 -5.59
N GLU A 322 26.20 10.78 -6.36
CA GLU A 322 27.55 10.21 -6.14
C GLU A 322 28.21 10.73 -4.86
N THR A 323 27.95 11.99 -4.50
CA THR A 323 28.57 12.62 -3.32
C THR A 323 28.16 11.94 -1.99
N ASN A 324 27.08 11.15 -2.00
CA ASN A 324 26.53 10.48 -0.82
C ASN A 324 26.83 8.97 -0.73
N GLU A 325 27.48 8.35 -1.74
CA GLU A 325 27.93 6.95 -1.67
C GLU A 325 29.06 6.73 -0.63
N LEU A 326 29.59 7.81 -0.04
CA LEU A 326 30.66 7.79 0.98
C LEU A 326 30.18 7.80 2.45
N ALA A 327 28.87 7.61 2.70
CA ALA A 327 28.33 7.56 4.05
C ALA A 327 27.53 6.27 4.32
N ALA A 328 28.09 5.11 3.99
CA ALA A 328 27.71 3.86 4.63
C ALA A 328 28.62 3.63 5.86
N PRO A 329 28.10 3.24 7.03
CA PRO A 329 28.91 2.89 8.20
C PRO A 329 29.82 1.68 7.98
#